data_AF-A0A9Q1HEC4-F1
#
_entry.id   AF-A0A9Q1HEC4-F1
#
_cell.length_a   1.000
_cell.length_b   1.000
_cell.length_c   1.000
_cell.angle_alpha   90.00
_cell.angle_beta   90.00
_cell.angle_gamma   90.00
#
_symmetry.space_group_name_H-M   'P 1'
#
loop_
_entity.id
_entity.type
_entity.pdbx_description
1 polymer ?
#
loop_
_entity_poly.entity_id
_entity_poly.type
_entity_poly.pdbx_seq_one_letter_code
_entity_poly.pdbx_strand_id
1 'polypeptide(L)'
;MGFRNEKCKERFIQEWLFNTADTPYREHIKPLTSCDNGSVLLETAGNKCSIITDPTGPLAACHPFVSPQFYYETCIFDLCQLLPSTYMLCGHVEAYILECSQVTGGTTEVGHWRDVTEKCGKKRC
;
A
#
# COMPACT_ATOMS: atom_id res chain seq x y z
N MET A 1 13.34 7.88 6.37
CA MET A 1 12.71 8.42 5.14
C MET A 1 11.21 8.54 5.39
N GLY A 2 10.42 9.58 5.17
CA GLY A 2 10.60 10.93 4.63
C GLY A 2 9.20 11.49 4.29
N PHE A 3 8.29 11.55 5.28
CA PHE A 3 6.97 12.17 5.10
C PHE A 3 7.18 13.65 4.80
N ARG A 4 6.88 14.09 3.59
CA ARG A 4 6.95 15.50 3.22
C ARG A 4 5.88 16.26 4.02
N ASN A 5 6.33 17.02 5.04
CA ASN A 5 5.64 17.99 5.91
C ASN A 5 5.39 17.54 7.37
N GLU A 6 5.96 18.28 8.33
CA GLU A 6 5.82 18.08 9.79
C GLU A 6 4.37 18.19 10.28
N LYS A 7 3.55 19.05 9.66
CA LYS A 7 2.13 19.24 10.04
C LYS A 7 1.22 18.06 9.73
N CYS A 8 1.61 17.17 8.82
CA CYS A 8 0.84 15.97 8.47
C CYS A 8 1.30 14.77 9.31
N LYS A 9 2.56 14.78 9.74
CA LYS A 9 3.11 13.83 10.72
C LYS A 9 2.49 14.03 12.11
N GLU A 10 2.34 15.28 12.56
CA GLU A 10 1.76 15.60 13.87
C GLU A 10 0.27 15.26 13.95
N ARG A 11 -0.54 15.53 12.93
CA ARG A 11 -1.97 15.17 12.93
C ARG A 11 -2.19 13.67 13.00
N PHE A 12 -1.44 12.91 12.20
CA PHE A 12 -1.47 11.45 12.27
C PHE A 12 -1.06 10.95 13.66
N ILE A 13 0.09 11.38 14.19
CA ILE A 13 0.56 10.95 15.51
C ILE A 13 -0.39 11.35 16.64
N GLN A 14 -1.01 12.54 16.60
CA GLN A 14 -1.95 12.99 17.63
C GLN A 14 -3.27 12.20 17.62
N GLU A 15 -3.66 11.59 16.50
CA GLU A 15 -4.79 10.64 16.42
C GLU A 15 -4.43 9.26 17.00
N TRP A 16 -3.17 8.81 16.81
CA TRP A 16 -2.66 7.56 17.41
C TRP A 16 -2.21 7.72 18.89
N LEU A 17 -2.11 8.96 19.39
CA LEU A 17 -1.85 9.29 20.80
C LEU A 17 -3.14 9.45 21.63
N PHE A 18 -4.31 9.09 21.08
CA PHE A 18 -5.51 8.96 21.90
C PHE A 18 -5.37 7.73 22.79
N ASN A 19 -5.32 7.96 24.10
CA ASN A 19 -5.17 6.95 25.14
C ASN A 19 -6.19 5.80 24.90
N THR A 20 -5.71 4.62 24.51
CA THR A 20 -6.55 3.45 24.24
C THR A 20 -7.29 2.93 25.48
N ALA A 21 -7.03 3.53 26.66
CA ALA A 21 -7.69 3.20 27.92
C ALA A 21 -9.15 3.70 28.03
N ASP A 22 -9.56 4.71 27.25
CA ASP A 22 -10.91 5.32 27.38
C ASP A 22 -11.86 5.02 26.20
N THR A 23 -11.49 4.12 25.28
CA THR A 23 -12.42 3.71 24.23
C THR A 23 -13.39 2.62 24.74
N PRO A 24 -14.72 2.75 24.55
CA PRO A 24 -15.68 1.68 24.88
C PRO A 24 -15.58 0.48 23.92
N TYR A 25 -14.59 0.46 23.03
CA TYR A 25 -14.50 -0.44 21.88
C TYR A 25 -13.64 -1.68 22.19
N ARG A 26 -13.81 -2.28 23.37
CA ARG A 26 -13.09 -3.52 23.72
C ARG A 26 -13.80 -4.80 23.24
N GLU A 27 -15.01 -4.70 22.70
CA GLU A 27 -15.80 -5.87 22.25
C GLU A 27 -15.92 -6.02 20.73
N HIS A 28 -15.27 -5.17 19.94
CA HIS A 28 -15.36 -5.18 18.48
C HIS A 28 -14.00 -5.17 17.79
N ILE A 29 -12.96 -5.76 18.39
CA ILE A 29 -11.74 -6.09 17.63
C ILE A 29 -12.13 -7.21 16.65
N LYS A 30 -12.63 -6.83 15.48
CA LYS A 30 -12.68 -7.74 14.34
C LYS A 30 -11.24 -8.17 14.11
N PRO A 31 -10.92 -9.46 14.17
CA PRO A 31 -9.57 -9.91 13.83
C PRO A 31 -9.24 -9.32 12.46
N LEU A 32 -8.07 -8.69 12.32
CA LEU A 32 -7.61 -8.21 11.02
C LEU A 32 -7.35 -9.45 10.17
N THR A 33 -8.38 -9.85 9.44
CA THR A 33 -8.35 -10.97 8.53
C THR A 33 -8.33 -10.40 7.12
N SER A 34 -7.53 -11.02 6.27
CA SER A 34 -7.62 -10.81 4.81
C SER A 34 -9.04 -11.10 4.31
N CYS A 35 -9.29 -10.82 3.05
CA CYS A 35 -10.48 -11.30 2.37
C CYS A 35 -10.66 -12.81 2.54
N ASP A 36 -11.91 -13.26 2.61
CA ASP A 36 -12.22 -14.69 2.56
C ASP A 36 -11.70 -15.29 1.25
N ASN A 37 -11.17 -16.52 1.33
CA ASN A 37 -10.66 -17.25 0.16
C ASN A 37 -11.79 -17.42 -0.87
N GLY A 38 -11.54 -16.99 -2.11
CA GLY A 38 -12.52 -17.05 -3.19
C GLY A 38 -13.59 -15.95 -3.15
N SER A 39 -13.47 -14.95 -2.27
CA SER A 39 -14.35 -13.79 -2.31
C SER A 39 -14.04 -12.87 -3.50
N VAL A 40 -15.07 -12.19 -4.00
CA VAL A 40 -14.95 -11.18 -5.06
C VAL A 40 -14.00 -10.05 -4.64
N LEU A 41 -13.92 -9.75 -3.34
CA LEU A 41 -13.00 -8.77 -2.79
C LEU A 41 -11.55 -9.20 -2.95
N LEU A 42 -11.24 -10.48 -2.71
CA LEU A 42 -9.90 -11.03 -2.89
C LEU A 42 -9.45 -10.94 -4.35
N GLU A 43 -10.34 -11.32 -5.27
CA GLU A 43 -10.08 -11.23 -6.72
C GLU A 43 -9.86 -9.77 -7.14
N THR A 44 -10.72 -8.86 -6.70
CA THR A 44 -10.63 -7.44 -7.01
C THR A 44 -9.33 -6.82 -6.46
N ALA A 45 -8.97 -7.15 -5.21
CA ALA A 45 -7.74 -6.70 -4.58
C ALA A 45 -6.51 -7.26 -5.32
N GLY A 46 -6.49 -8.55 -5.62
CA GLY A 46 -5.41 -9.19 -6.39
C GLY A 46 -5.22 -8.57 -7.77
N ASN A 47 -6.31 -8.35 -8.51
CA ASN A 47 -6.27 -7.70 -9.82
C ASN A 47 -5.67 -6.29 -9.74
N LYS A 48 -6.01 -5.51 -8.72
CA LYS A 48 -5.45 -4.15 -8.52
C LYS A 48 -3.98 -4.18 -8.09
N CYS A 49 -3.59 -5.11 -7.23
CA CYS A 49 -2.22 -5.25 -6.72
C CYS A 49 -1.26 -5.91 -7.72
N SER A 50 -1.77 -6.54 -8.79
CA SER A 50 -1.00 -7.27 -9.79
C SER A 50 0.11 -6.45 -10.48
N ILE A 51 0.00 -5.12 -10.50
CA ILE A 51 1.05 -4.24 -11.02
C ILE A 51 2.42 -4.45 -10.34
N ILE A 52 2.43 -4.83 -9.06
CA ILE A 52 3.66 -5.05 -8.29
C ILE A 52 4.39 -6.31 -8.78
N THR A 53 3.65 -7.33 -9.19
CA THR A 53 4.18 -8.64 -9.57
C THR A 53 4.27 -8.85 -11.09
N ASP A 54 3.75 -7.94 -11.89
CA ASP A 54 3.80 -8.02 -13.35
C ASP A 54 5.25 -8.01 -13.87
N PRO A 55 5.76 -9.12 -14.43
CA PRO A 55 7.14 -9.23 -14.91
C PRO A 55 7.39 -8.44 -16.19
N THR A 56 6.34 -8.00 -16.88
CA THR A 56 6.41 -7.14 -18.06
C THR A 56 5.98 -5.70 -17.76
N GLY A 57 5.64 -5.44 -16.49
CA GLY A 57 5.11 -4.17 -16.04
C GLY A 57 6.18 -3.10 -15.82
N PRO A 58 5.75 -1.89 -15.43
CA PRO A 58 6.64 -0.75 -15.19
C PRO A 58 7.60 -0.95 -14.01
N LEU A 59 7.35 -1.95 -13.17
CA LEU A 59 8.12 -2.27 -11.98
C LEU A 59 9.06 -3.47 -12.18
N ALA A 60 9.06 -4.09 -13.36
CA ALA A 60 9.85 -5.29 -13.66
C ALA A 60 11.35 -5.11 -13.41
N ALA A 61 11.87 -3.89 -13.64
CA ALA A 61 13.28 -3.56 -13.38
C ALA A 61 13.67 -3.70 -11.90
N CYS A 62 12.71 -3.61 -10.97
CA CYS A 62 12.93 -3.73 -9.53
C CYS A 62 12.88 -5.17 -9.01
N HIS A 63 12.26 -6.10 -9.74
CA HIS A 63 12.07 -7.50 -9.31
C HIS A 63 13.37 -8.23 -8.98
N PRO A 64 14.51 -8.01 -9.68
CA PRO A 64 15.78 -8.63 -9.32
C PRO A 64 16.36 -8.16 -7.98
N PHE A 65 15.96 -6.98 -7.50
CA PHE A 65 16.53 -6.34 -6.30
C PHE A 65 15.63 -6.49 -5.07
N VAL A 66 14.30 -6.44 -5.27
CA VAL A 66 13.30 -6.49 -4.20
C VAL A 66 12.21 -7.47 -4.58
N SER A 67 11.96 -8.47 -3.73
CA SER A 67 10.91 -9.46 -3.95
C SER A 67 9.52 -8.80 -3.97
N PRO A 68 8.76 -8.91 -5.07
CA PRO A 68 7.44 -8.28 -5.18
C PRO A 68 6.36 -8.99 -4.34
N GLN A 69 6.59 -10.24 -3.93
CA GLN A 69 5.59 -11.08 -3.27
C GLN A 69 5.08 -10.48 -1.96
N PHE A 70 6.00 -10.03 -1.10
CA PHE A 70 5.64 -9.44 0.20
C PHE A 70 4.78 -8.18 0.05
N TYR A 71 5.11 -7.34 -0.94
CA TYR A 71 4.38 -6.10 -1.20
C TYR A 71 3.00 -6.38 -1.83
N TYR A 72 2.91 -7.41 -2.66
CA TYR A 72 1.66 -7.88 -3.25
C TYR A 72 0.69 -8.42 -2.19
N GLU A 73 1.15 -9.30 -1.30
CA GLU A 73 0.33 -9.85 -0.22
C GLU A 73 -0.16 -8.75 0.74
N THR A 74 0.73 -7.83 1.10
CA THR A 74 0.38 -6.68 1.95
C THR A 74 -0.66 -5.78 1.27
N CYS A 75 -0.48 -5.50 -0.03
CA CYS A 75 -1.43 -4.72 -0.82
C CYS A 75 -2.83 -5.37 -0.83
N ILE A 76 -2.90 -6.69 -1.01
CA ILE A 76 -4.17 -7.41 -0.96
C ILE A 76 -4.81 -7.27 0.41
N PHE A 77 -4.04 -7.53 1.47
CA PHE A 77 -4.53 -7.49 2.85
C PHE A 77 -5.16 -6.14 3.21
N ASP A 78 -4.52 -5.04 2.81
CA ASP A 78 -5.02 -3.69 3.09
C ASP A 78 -6.20 -3.31 2.17
N LEU A 79 -6.12 -3.62 0.87
CA LEU A 79 -7.25 -3.35 -0.02
C LEU A 79 -8.52 -4.13 0.35
N CYS A 80 -8.38 -5.35 0.86
CA CYS A 80 -9.50 -6.15 1.35
C CYS A 80 -10.37 -5.44 2.39
N GLN A 81 -9.77 -4.58 3.20
CA GLN A 81 -10.47 -3.84 4.25
C GLN A 81 -11.01 -2.48 3.77
N LEU A 82 -10.51 -1.98 2.65
CA LEU A 82 -10.76 -0.62 2.17
C LEU A 82 -11.66 -0.58 0.94
N LEU A 83 -11.81 -1.71 0.22
CA LEU A 83 -12.69 -1.82 -0.92
C LEU A 83 -14.12 -1.35 -0.58
N PRO A 84 -14.77 -0.59 -1.46
CA PRO A 84 -14.37 -0.30 -2.85
C PRO A 84 -13.32 0.82 -3.02
N SER A 85 -12.88 1.45 -1.93
CA SER A 85 -11.85 2.50 -1.97
C SER A 85 -10.46 1.92 -2.20
N THR A 86 -9.70 2.53 -3.09
CA THR A 86 -8.36 2.06 -3.52
C THR A 86 -7.27 3.07 -3.19
N TYR A 87 -7.55 4.04 -2.31
CA TYR A 87 -6.62 5.13 -2.02
C TYR A 87 -5.25 4.66 -1.50
N MET A 88 -5.19 3.49 -0.86
CA MET A 88 -3.94 2.88 -0.37
C MET A 88 -3.12 2.17 -1.44
N LEU A 89 -3.71 1.80 -2.60
CA LEU A 89 -3.01 1.09 -3.69
C LEU A 89 -1.74 1.85 -4.10
N CYS A 90 -1.87 3.15 -4.31
CA CYS A 90 -0.74 4.00 -4.67
C CYS A 90 0.31 4.09 -3.55
N GLY A 91 -0.10 4.01 -2.28
CA GLY A 91 0.81 3.94 -1.15
C GLY A 91 1.67 2.67 -1.18
N HIS A 92 1.06 1.51 -1.46
CA HIS A 92 1.78 0.25 -1.59
C HIS A 92 2.75 0.24 -2.76
N VAL A 93 2.31 0.72 -3.93
CA VAL A 93 3.17 0.81 -5.12
C VAL A 93 4.33 1.78 -4.88
N GLU A 94 4.08 2.94 -4.28
CA GLU A 94 5.14 3.89 -3.92
C GLU A 94 6.13 3.32 -2.91
N ALA A 95 5.67 2.53 -1.94
CA ALA A 95 6.54 1.88 -0.97
C ALA A 95 7.47 0.86 -1.64
N TYR A 96 6.97 0.07 -2.60
CA TYR A 96 7.80 -0.86 -3.37
C TYR A 96 8.86 -0.15 -4.21
N ILE A 97 8.47 0.91 -4.93
CA ILE A 97 9.39 1.73 -5.71
C ILE A 97 10.45 2.39 -4.83
N LEU A 98 10.06 2.89 -3.66
CA LEU A 98 10.97 3.51 -2.72
C LEU A 98 12.02 2.50 -2.22
N GLU A 99 11.61 1.28 -1.89
CA GLU A 99 12.55 0.23 -1.48
C GLU A 99 13.51 -0.13 -2.61
N CYS A 100 12.99 -0.35 -3.81
CA CYS A 100 13.81 -0.60 -5.00
C CYS A 100 14.84 0.52 -5.22
N SER A 101 14.40 1.78 -5.13
CA SER A 101 15.30 2.94 -5.26
C SER A 101 16.34 2.98 -4.15
N GLN A 102 16.01 2.57 -2.93
CA GLN A 102 16.97 2.54 -1.81
C GLN A 102 18.03 1.47 -2.02
N VAL A 103 17.61 0.25 -2.39
CA VAL A 103 18.53 -0.89 -2.62
C VAL A 103 19.45 -0.63 -3.82
N THR A 104 18.95 0.02 -4.86
CA THR A 104 19.69 0.28 -6.11
C THR A 104 20.45 1.62 -6.10
N GLY A 105 20.31 2.42 -5.03
CA GLY A 105 20.86 3.78 -4.98
C GLY A 105 20.25 4.74 -6.01
N GLY A 106 19.06 4.43 -6.52
CA GLY A 106 18.36 5.22 -7.54
C GLY A 106 18.84 5.00 -8.98
N THR A 107 19.61 3.94 -9.23
CA THR A 107 20.13 3.61 -10.57
C THR A 107 19.13 2.87 -11.45
N THR A 108 18.10 2.27 -10.84
CA THR A 108 17.06 1.52 -11.56
C THR A 108 15.90 2.44 -11.92
N GLU A 109 15.65 2.62 -13.21
CA GLU A 109 14.52 3.38 -13.70
C GLU A 109 13.23 2.56 -13.61
N VAL A 110 12.21 3.14 -12.99
CA VAL A 110 10.84 2.59 -12.99
C VAL A 110 10.03 3.22 -14.12
N GLY A 111 9.22 2.42 -14.79
CA GLY A 111 8.35 2.87 -15.87
C GLY A 111 7.19 3.77 -15.37
N HIS A 112 6.38 4.23 -16.31
CA HIS A 112 5.19 5.08 -16.05
C HIS A 112 4.04 4.31 -15.38
N TRP A 113 4.25 3.86 -14.14
CA TRP A 113 3.29 3.07 -13.39
C TRP A 113 1.97 3.80 -13.09
N ARG A 114 2.00 5.12 -12.99
CA ARG A 114 0.80 5.93 -12.70
C ARG A 114 -0.24 5.93 -13.83
N ASP A 115 0.18 5.59 -15.05
CA ASP A 115 -0.70 5.57 -16.21
C ASP A 115 -1.52 4.27 -16.28
N VAL A 116 -0.99 3.20 -15.67
CA VAL A 116 -1.62 1.87 -15.63
C VAL A 116 -2.32 1.59 -14.29
N THR A 117 -1.99 2.31 -13.22
CA THR A 117 -2.78 2.31 -11.98
C THR A 117 -3.97 3.25 -12.07
N GLU A 118 -5.00 3.02 -11.25
CA GLU A 118 -6.05 4.02 -11.01
C GLU A 118 -5.44 5.37 -10.62
N LYS A 119 -6.18 6.47 -10.90
CA LYS A 119 -5.69 7.82 -10.63
C LYS A 119 -5.35 7.98 -9.16
N CYS A 120 -4.06 7.94 -8.85
CA CYS A 120 -3.55 8.25 -7.52
C CYS A 120 -3.97 9.67 -7.16
N GLY A 121 -4.89 9.78 -6.21
CA GLY A 121 -5.29 11.07 -5.65
C GLY A 121 -4.07 11.79 -5.08
N LYS A 122 -4.07 13.12 -5.15
CA LYS A 122 -3.09 13.92 -4.39
C LYS A 122 -3.22 13.52 -2.92
N LYS A 123 -2.12 13.14 -2.28
CA LYS A 123 -2.09 12.87 -0.84
C LYS A 123 -2.69 14.08 -0.13
N ARG A 124 -3.90 13.93 0.40
CA ARG A 124 -4.50 14.95 1.25
C ARG A 124 -3.92 14.72 2.62
N CYS A 125 -3.24 15.72 3.15
CA CYS A 125 -3.18 15.87 4.60
C CYS A 125 -4.61 16.09 5.13
#